data_AF-U2EM21-F1
#
_entry.id   AF-U2EM21-F1
#
_cell.length_a   1.000
_cell.length_b   1.000
_cell.length_c   1.000
_cell.angle_alpha   90.00
_cell.angle_beta   90.00
_cell.angle_gamma   90.00
#
_symmetry.space_group_name_H-M   'P 1'
#
loop_
_entity.id
_entity.type
_entity.pdbx_description
1 polymer ?
#
loop_
_entity_poly.entity_id
_entity_poly.type
_entity_poly.pdbx_seq_one_letter_code
_entity_poly.pdbx_strand_id
1 'polypeptide(L)'
;MKRNQVIAFLLLLLTIALVGCNGDGNVDIGGDSQPDQTPVSTTQNSDQDSAIDANDNCPLVANEDQSDLDNDGIGNACANDVDGDDFANGQDNCTFTSNSGQTDVDDDGIGAACDTNNDGDADGVDDGIDNCPAVANPLQTDTDHNGVGDACDDDTDGDGVEDDVDNCPVAANNEQANSDDDSVGDMCQGDTDNDGVANADDNCPAIRNPDQTDTDGDDTGDACDTTPGTDNGGSGGNGGGNANVASCSVHPSTPFTPIIDPNATVMTQTSATCLLCGVTNTRAAIDSNLDNAANISVPVGLPLLGGSDASLTISSTQADDFDPGQAGLVLSSPDSLLDLELIEGITIGVLRNGVLVDEATSSNLLVLDLVGLLSSDDRRLVTFETDETYDAIRISLNGAASVLSSLDVYAGCAQTGTLDTVTATQP
;
A
#
# COMPACT_ATOMS: atom_id res chain seq x y z
N MET A 1 -4.71 -63.21 21.44
CA MET A 1 -5.46 -64.44 21.81
C MET A 1 -6.40 -64.13 22.97
N LYS A 2 -7.70 -64.46 22.82
CA LYS A 2 -8.79 -64.51 23.82
C LYS A 2 -9.29 -63.12 24.31
N ARG A 3 -10.46 -62.58 23.92
CA ARG A 3 -11.88 -63.03 23.87
C ARG A 3 -12.52 -63.12 25.26
N ASN A 4 -13.34 -62.12 25.65
CA ASN A 4 -14.73 -62.30 26.13
C ASN A 4 -15.37 -60.98 26.63
N GLN A 5 -16.64 -60.81 26.26
CA GLN A 5 -17.58 -59.74 26.60
C GLN A 5 -18.05 -59.74 28.08
N VAL A 6 -18.73 -58.67 28.54
CA VAL A 6 -20.08 -58.65 29.17
C VAL A 6 -20.36 -57.36 30.00
N ILE A 7 -21.30 -56.53 29.52
CA ILE A 7 -22.52 -55.93 30.17
C ILE A 7 -22.43 -55.12 31.49
N ALA A 8 -22.77 -53.82 31.36
CA ALA A 8 -23.76 -52.96 32.07
C ALA A 8 -23.81 -52.72 33.62
N PHE A 9 -23.91 -51.42 33.93
CA PHE A 9 -24.85 -50.71 34.83
C PHE A 9 -24.78 -50.76 36.38
N LEU A 10 -24.71 -49.53 36.95
CA LEU A 10 -25.37 -48.96 38.14
C LEU A 10 -24.77 -49.11 39.58
N LEU A 11 -24.85 -47.98 40.31
CA LEU A 11 -24.95 -47.75 41.77
C LEU A 11 -23.67 -47.49 42.61
N LEU A 12 -23.51 -46.23 43.05
CA LEU A 12 -22.84 -45.85 44.30
C LEU A 12 -23.67 -44.73 44.96
N LEU A 13 -24.64 -45.07 45.82
CA LEU A 13 -24.55 -45.14 47.29
C LEU A 13 -24.52 -43.76 47.98
N LEU A 14 -25.72 -43.30 48.34
CA LEU A 14 -26.01 -42.26 49.32
C LEU A 14 -26.02 -42.88 50.74
N THR A 15 -25.27 -42.30 51.69
CA THR A 15 -25.37 -42.62 53.13
C THR A 15 -25.50 -41.36 53.99
N ILE A 16 -26.74 -41.12 54.44
CA ILE A 16 -27.23 -40.82 55.80
C ILE A 16 -26.39 -39.94 56.75
N ALA A 17 -27.02 -38.85 57.25
CA ALA A 17 -27.01 -38.49 58.67
C ALA A 17 -28.29 -37.72 59.07
N LEU A 18 -29.13 -38.35 59.91
CA LEU A 18 -30.23 -37.73 60.66
C LEU A 18 -29.70 -37.16 61.99
N VAL A 19 -30.06 -35.91 62.30
CA VAL A 19 -30.31 -35.34 63.64
C VAL A 19 -31.34 -34.22 63.39
N GLY A 20 -32.48 -34.04 64.05
CA GLY A 20 -33.12 -34.60 65.23
C GLY A 20 -34.15 -33.53 65.66
N CYS A 21 -35.44 -33.87 65.64
CA CYS A 21 -36.52 -32.95 66.01
C CYS A 21 -36.72 -32.93 67.54
N ASN A 22 -36.98 -31.76 68.11
CA ASN A 22 -37.79 -31.59 69.32
C ASN A 22 -38.52 -30.25 69.24
N GLY A 23 -39.85 -30.29 69.41
CA GLY A 23 -40.72 -29.11 69.40
C GLY A 23 -40.94 -28.52 70.80
N ASP A 24 -41.61 -27.36 70.85
CA ASP A 24 -42.83 -27.14 71.64
C ASP A 24 -43.40 -25.71 71.46
N GLY A 25 -44.67 -25.66 71.01
CA GLY A 25 -45.73 -24.77 71.50
C GLY A 25 -45.71 -23.25 71.18
N ASN A 26 -46.57 -22.82 70.27
CA ASN A 26 -47.74 -22.01 70.64
C ASN A 26 -48.82 -22.02 69.54
N VAL A 27 -50.08 -22.05 69.97
CA VAL A 27 -51.31 -22.09 69.18
C VAL A 27 -51.79 -20.66 68.92
N ASP A 28 -52.18 -20.33 67.68
CA ASP A 28 -53.37 -19.49 67.44
C ASP A 28 -54.07 -19.89 66.14
N ILE A 29 -55.39 -19.79 66.17
CA ILE A 29 -56.39 -20.49 65.38
C ILE A 29 -57.04 -19.47 64.44
N GLY A 30 -56.96 -19.69 63.14
CA GLY A 30 -57.71 -18.89 62.17
C GLY A 30 -57.57 -19.49 60.78
N GLY A 31 -58.55 -20.32 60.41
CA GLY A 31 -58.58 -20.94 59.10
C GLY A 31 -58.75 -19.91 58.00
N ASP A 32 -57.95 -20.02 56.96
CA ASP A 32 -58.44 -19.87 55.60
C ASP A 32 -57.73 -20.87 54.70
N SER A 33 -58.54 -21.59 53.94
CA SER A 33 -58.14 -22.63 53.02
C SER A 33 -58.10 -22.03 51.63
N GLN A 34 -56.92 -21.60 51.19
CA GLN A 34 -56.58 -21.39 49.77
C GLN A 34 -55.11 -21.82 49.56
N PRO A 35 -54.77 -22.44 48.42
CA PRO A 35 -53.39 -22.76 48.10
C PRO A 35 -52.59 -21.45 47.99
N ASP A 36 -51.42 -21.44 48.61
CA ASP A 36 -50.43 -20.37 48.55
C ASP A 36 -49.99 -20.17 47.09
N GLN A 37 -50.69 -19.27 46.40
CA GLN A 37 -50.21 -18.62 45.20
C GLN A 37 -49.39 -17.43 45.69
N THR A 38 -48.11 -17.67 45.96
CA THR A 38 -47.16 -16.55 46.04
C THR A 38 -47.27 -15.78 44.73
N PRO A 39 -47.51 -14.46 44.75
CA PRO A 39 -47.54 -13.69 43.52
C PRO A 39 -46.14 -13.72 42.93
N VAL A 40 -46.00 -14.26 41.72
CA VAL A 40 -44.80 -14.05 40.89
C VAL A 40 -44.58 -12.54 40.85
N SER A 41 -43.44 -12.10 41.39
CA SER A 41 -43.07 -10.69 41.38
C SER A 41 -42.94 -10.26 39.93
N THR A 42 -43.86 -9.42 39.45
CA THR A 42 -43.88 -8.91 38.06
C THR A 42 -42.76 -7.92 37.75
N THR A 43 -41.69 -7.93 38.54
CA THR A 43 -40.53 -7.05 38.49
C THR A 43 -39.23 -7.81 38.77
N GLN A 44 -39.26 -9.15 38.72
CA GLN A 44 -38.05 -9.94 38.84
C GLN A 44 -37.22 -9.76 37.58
N ASN A 45 -35.94 -9.48 37.77
CA ASN A 45 -34.93 -9.36 36.73
C ASN A 45 -33.67 -10.02 37.30
N SER A 46 -33.35 -11.19 36.80
CA SER A 46 -32.38 -12.12 37.39
C SER A 46 -30.93 -11.81 37.00
N ASP A 47 -30.70 -11.22 35.84
CA ASP A 47 -29.38 -10.83 35.32
C ASP A 47 -29.14 -9.31 35.29
N GLN A 48 -30.16 -8.54 35.68
CA GLN A 48 -30.18 -7.09 35.85
C GLN A 48 -30.01 -6.29 34.55
N ASP A 49 -30.53 -6.81 33.44
CA ASP A 49 -30.55 -6.09 32.17
C ASP A 49 -31.80 -5.17 32.01
N SER A 50 -32.12 -4.74 30.79
CA SER A 50 -33.27 -3.86 30.55
C SER A 50 -34.62 -4.59 30.47
N ALA A 51 -34.62 -5.92 30.34
CA ALA A 51 -35.80 -6.75 30.34
C ALA A 51 -36.14 -7.23 31.77
N ILE A 52 -37.33 -7.80 31.95
CA ILE A 52 -37.71 -8.50 33.18
C ILE A 52 -37.89 -9.95 32.82
N ASP A 53 -37.67 -10.90 33.74
CA ASP A 53 -37.68 -12.35 33.47
C ASP A 53 -38.91 -12.83 32.67
N ALA A 54 -40.06 -12.15 32.80
CA ALA A 54 -41.29 -12.49 32.08
C ALA A 54 -41.29 -12.15 30.58
N ASN A 55 -40.45 -11.20 30.16
CA ASN A 55 -40.34 -10.69 28.80
C ASN A 55 -38.89 -10.78 28.27
N ASP A 56 -38.01 -11.42 29.02
CA ASP A 56 -36.61 -11.59 28.71
C ASP A 56 -36.42 -12.88 27.92
N ASN A 57 -35.93 -12.79 26.68
CA ASN A 57 -35.63 -13.96 25.84
C ASN A 57 -34.33 -14.66 26.24
N CYS A 58 -33.56 -14.09 27.18
CA CYS A 58 -32.44 -14.72 27.86
C CYS A 58 -32.42 -14.43 29.38
N PRO A 59 -33.37 -14.97 30.19
CA PRO A 59 -33.60 -14.58 31.60
C PRO A 59 -32.44 -14.69 32.60
N LEU A 60 -31.29 -15.22 32.19
CA LEU A 60 -30.11 -15.42 33.03
C LEU A 60 -28.83 -14.84 32.38
N VAL A 61 -28.94 -14.24 31.20
CA VAL A 61 -27.82 -13.71 30.41
C VAL A 61 -28.24 -12.34 29.88
N ALA A 62 -27.70 -11.30 30.51
CA ALA A 62 -28.05 -9.92 30.19
C ALA A 62 -27.89 -9.60 28.70
N ASN A 63 -28.96 -9.17 28.05
CA ASN A 63 -29.02 -8.80 26.63
C ASN A 63 -30.04 -7.68 26.41
N GLU A 64 -29.59 -6.44 26.65
CA GLU A 64 -30.45 -5.25 26.66
C GLU A 64 -31.24 -5.02 25.35
N ASP A 65 -30.74 -5.51 24.23
CA ASP A 65 -31.34 -5.39 22.89
C ASP A 65 -32.41 -6.45 22.61
N GLN A 66 -32.46 -7.53 23.40
CA GLN A 66 -33.40 -8.64 23.27
C GLN A 66 -33.46 -9.17 21.84
N SER A 67 -32.31 -9.20 21.15
CA SER A 67 -32.22 -9.67 19.78
C SER A 67 -32.52 -11.17 19.71
N ASP A 68 -33.27 -11.55 18.66
CA ASP A 68 -33.76 -12.90 18.38
C ASP A 68 -33.89 -13.01 16.86
N LEU A 69 -32.88 -13.62 16.22
CA LEU A 69 -32.71 -13.60 14.78
C LEU A 69 -33.71 -14.55 14.08
N ASP A 70 -33.91 -15.74 14.61
CA ASP A 70 -34.80 -16.76 14.04
C ASP A 70 -36.25 -16.67 14.56
N ASN A 71 -36.49 -15.85 15.59
CA ASN A 71 -37.78 -15.62 16.24
C ASN A 71 -38.36 -16.88 16.91
N ASP A 72 -37.51 -17.76 17.43
CA ASP A 72 -37.93 -18.95 18.18
C ASP A 72 -38.28 -18.66 19.65
N GLY A 73 -37.98 -17.44 20.12
CA GLY A 73 -38.21 -16.96 21.48
C GLY A 73 -37.04 -17.17 22.44
N ILE A 74 -35.90 -17.68 21.96
CA ILE A 74 -34.60 -17.73 22.65
C ILE A 74 -33.72 -16.63 22.07
N GLY A 75 -33.23 -15.72 22.90
CA GLY A 75 -32.43 -14.60 22.41
C GLY A 75 -31.05 -15.02 21.90
N ASN A 76 -30.50 -14.23 20.98
CA ASN A 76 -29.18 -14.44 20.38
C ASN A 76 -28.07 -14.63 21.42
N ALA A 77 -28.19 -13.97 22.58
CA ALA A 77 -27.21 -14.03 23.67
C ALA A 77 -27.15 -15.39 24.39
N CYS A 78 -28.21 -16.19 24.29
CA CYS A 78 -28.31 -17.48 24.98
C CYS A 78 -28.72 -18.64 24.05
N ALA A 79 -28.90 -18.38 22.76
CA ALA A 79 -29.13 -19.39 21.74
C ALA A 79 -27.84 -20.19 21.46
N ASN A 80 -27.98 -21.50 21.25
CA ASN A 80 -26.88 -22.37 20.80
C ASN A 80 -26.76 -22.44 19.27
N ASP A 81 -27.81 -21.98 18.60
CA ASP A 81 -28.03 -21.90 17.15
C ASP A 81 -28.84 -20.62 16.99
N VAL A 82 -28.19 -19.55 16.49
CA VAL A 82 -28.74 -18.19 16.50
C VAL A 82 -29.65 -17.93 15.31
N ASP A 83 -29.41 -18.57 14.17
CA ASP A 83 -30.17 -18.35 12.94
C ASP A 83 -31.14 -19.49 12.57
N GLY A 84 -31.15 -20.56 13.37
CA GLY A 84 -32.14 -21.63 13.34
C GLY A 84 -31.99 -22.56 12.14
N ASP A 85 -30.77 -22.74 11.63
CA ASP A 85 -30.49 -23.51 10.42
C ASP A 85 -30.12 -24.99 10.64
N ASP A 86 -30.21 -25.44 11.91
CA ASP A 86 -29.83 -26.75 12.46
C ASP A 86 -28.32 -26.96 12.69
N PHE A 87 -27.47 -25.94 12.51
CA PHE A 87 -26.05 -25.94 12.88
C PHE A 87 -25.79 -25.07 14.12
N ALA A 88 -25.14 -25.65 15.12
CA ALA A 88 -24.79 -24.91 16.32
C ALA A 88 -23.72 -23.85 16.00
N ASN A 89 -23.77 -22.67 16.64
CA ASN A 89 -22.91 -21.50 16.36
C ASN A 89 -21.40 -21.81 16.18
N GLY A 90 -20.86 -22.79 16.91
CA GLY A 90 -19.43 -23.18 16.83
C GLY A 90 -19.07 -24.18 15.73
N GLN A 91 -20.06 -24.64 14.96
CA GLN A 91 -19.94 -25.53 13.80
C GLN A 91 -20.53 -24.90 12.53
N ASP A 92 -21.13 -23.73 12.66
CA ASP A 92 -21.79 -23.00 11.61
C ASP A 92 -20.83 -21.97 11.01
N ASN A 93 -20.52 -22.13 9.72
CA ASN A 93 -19.68 -21.20 8.97
C ASN A 93 -20.39 -19.89 8.58
N CYS A 94 -21.67 -19.72 8.96
CA CYS A 94 -22.46 -18.50 8.81
C CYS A 94 -23.39 -18.24 10.00
N THR A 95 -22.84 -18.05 11.20
CA THR A 95 -23.56 -17.93 12.51
C THR A 95 -24.79 -17.00 12.58
N PHE A 96 -24.98 -16.10 11.61
CA PHE A 96 -26.10 -15.16 11.56
C PHE A 96 -26.85 -15.19 10.22
N THR A 97 -26.66 -16.21 9.38
CA THR A 97 -27.25 -16.33 8.05
C THR A 97 -27.50 -17.79 7.71
N SER A 98 -28.77 -18.18 7.87
CA SER A 98 -29.21 -19.56 7.72
C SER A 98 -28.72 -20.20 6.42
N ASN A 99 -27.92 -21.24 6.54
CA ASN A 99 -27.24 -21.91 5.43
C ASN A 99 -27.03 -23.40 5.70
N SER A 100 -28.11 -24.17 5.86
CA SER A 100 -28.06 -25.61 6.20
C SER A 100 -27.24 -26.51 5.24
N GLY A 101 -26.75 -25.98 4.12
CA GLY A 101 -25.81 -26.64 3.23
C GLY A 101 -24.33 -26.51 3.63
N GLN A 102 -23.96 -25.57 4.53
CA GLN A 102 -22.61 -25.30 5.03
C GLN A 102 -21.56 -25.34 3.92
N THR A 103 -21.93 -24.79 2.76
CA THR A 103 -21.04 -24.75 1.60
C THR A 103 -20.01 -23.65 1.84
N ASP A 104 -18.76 -24.00 1.63
CA ASP A 104 -17.57 -23.16 1.78
C ASP A 104 -16.78 -23.42 0.48
N VAL A 105 -16.67 -22.42 -0.39
CA VAL A 105 -16.22 -22.61 -1.79
C VAL A 105 -14.70 -22.59 -1.87
N ASP A 106 -14.08 -21.72 -1.08
CA ASP A 106 -12.64 -21.45 -0.99
C ASP A 106 -11.99 -22.01 0.29
N ASP A 107 -12.77 -22.69 1.16
CA ASP A 107 -12.30 -23.35 2.39
C ASP A 107 -11.68 -22.37 3.41
N ASP A 108 -12.09 -21.09 3.40
CA ASP A 108 -11.58 -20.06 4.31
C ASP A 108 -12.23 -20.09 5.71
N GLY A 109 -13.32 -20.86 5.85
CA GLY A 109 -14.09 -21.03 7.08
C GLY A 109 -15.31 -20.12 7.20
N ILE A 110 -15.59 -19.28 6.20
CA ILE A 110 -16.80 -18.47 6.05
C ILE A 110 -17.68 -19.12 4.97
N GLY A 111 -18.94 -19.39 5.28
CA GLY A 111 -19.81 -20.08 4.34
C GLY A 111 -20.25 -19.19 3.18
N ALA A 112 -20.38 -19.76 1.99
CA ALA A 112 -20.83 -19.10 0.76
C ALA A 112 -22.15 -18.31 0.86
N ALA A 113 -22.94 -18.51 1.91
CA ALA A 113 -24.19 -17.79 2.16
C ALA A 113 -24.01 -16.43 2.86
N CYS A 114 -22.95 -16.29 3.65
CA CYS A 114 -22.56 -15.08 4.38
C CYS A 114 -21.20 -14.56 3.94
N ASP A 115 -20.54 -15.29 3.06
CA ASP A 115 -19.31 -14.91 2.45
C ASP A 115 -19.55 -13.87 1.34
N THR A 116 -18.78 -12.78 1.42
CA THR A 116 -18.76 -11.70 0.46
C THR A 116 -17.54 -11.73 -0.45
N ASN A 117 -16.62 -12.69 -0.25
CA ASN A 117 -15.27 -12.69 -0.78
C ASN A 117 -14.94 -13.85 -1.74
N ASN A 118 -15.93 -14.68 -2.14
CA ASN A 118 -15.84 -15.72 -3.19
C ASN A 118 -14.60 -15.59 -4.10
N ASP A 119 -13.54 -16.29 -3.72
CA ASP A 119 -12.25 -16.33 -4.39
C ASP A 119 -12.18 -17.67 -5.16
N GLY A 120 -12.52 -17.62 -6.45
CA GLY A 120 -12.76 -18.79 -7.28
C GLY A 120 -11.53 -19.65 -7.55
N ASP A 121 -10.33 -19.08 -7.43
CA ASP A 121 -9.06 -19.76 -7.68
C ASP A 121 -8.15 -19.89 -6.44
N ALA A 122 -8.61 -19.36 -5.30
CA ALA A 122 -8.02 -19.48 -3.97
C ALA A 122 -6.62 -18.87 -3.87
N ASP A 123 -6.42 -17.71 -4.51
CA ASP A 123 -5.16 -16.97 -4.51
C ASP A 123 -5.07 -15.90 -3.40
N GLY A 124 -6.19 -15.65 -2.72
CA GLY A 124 -6.35 -14.65 -1.68
C GLY A 124 -6.96 -13.32 -2.13
N VAL A 125 -7.47 -13.25 -3.36
CA VAL A 125 -8.13 -12.08 -3.94
C VAL A 125 -9.55 -12.44 -4.41
N ASP A 126 -10.56 -11.72 -3.90
CA ASP A 126 -11.95 -12.01 -4.23
C ASP A 126 -12.26 -11.82 -5.74
N ASP A 127 -13.09 -12.69 -6.34
CA ASP A 127 -13.47 -12.66 -7.78
C ASP A 127 -13.94 -11.27 -8.28
N GLY A 128 -14.50 -10.45 -7.39
CA GLY A 128 -15.04 -9.14 -7.72
C GLY A 128 -13.98 -8.04 -7.90
N ILE A 129 -12.77 -8.27 -7.40
CA ILE A 129 -11.62 -7.37 -7.49
C ILE A 129 -10.39 -8.03 -8.10
N ASP A 130 -10.42 -9.36 -8.29
CA ASP A 130 -9.40 -10.14 -8.98
C ASP A 130 -9.36 -9.82 -10.48
N ASN A 131 -8.19 -9.43 -10.98
CA ASN A 131 -7.95 -9.19 -12.41
C ASN A 131 -7.71 -10.49 -13.22
N CYS A 132 -7.64 -11.64 -12.54
CA CYS A 132 -7.67 -12.99 -13.11
C CYS A 132 -8.52 -14.00 -12.29
N PRO A 133 -9.86 -13.86 -12.22
CA PRO A 133 -10.78 -14.65 -11.34
C PRO A 133 -10.82 -16.19 -11.48
N ALA A 134 -9.96 -16.76 -12.33
CA ALA A 134 -9.87 -18.19 -12.56
C ALA A 134 -8.41 -18.68 -12.63
N VAL A 135 -7.42 -17.80 -12.46
CA VAL A 135 -6.00 -18.08 -12.54
C VAL A 135 -5.26 -17.36 -11.41
N ALA A 136 -4.95 -18.13 -10.37
CA ALA A 136 -4.32 -17.61 -9.17
C ALA A 136 -3.09 -16.73 -9.44
N ASN A 137 -3.19 -15.45 -9.08
CA ASN A 137 -2.18 -14.42 -9.23
C ASN A 137 -2.22 -13.43 -8.04
N PRO A 138 -1.77 -13.84 -6.83
CA PRO A 138 -1.94 -13.06 -5.60
C PRO A 138 -1.30 -11.65 -5.59
N LEU A 139 -0.44 -11.37 -6.58
CA LEU A 139 0.22 -10.07 -6.75
C LEU A 139 -0.56 -9.11 -7.65
N GLN A 140 -1.60 -9.59 -8.35
CA GLN A 140 -2.49 -8.80 -9.20
C GLN A 140 -1.72 -7.90 -10.18
N THR A 141 -0.60 -8.42 -10.70
CA THR A 141 0.23 -7.69 -11.67
C THR A 141 -0.55 -7.52 -12.97
N ASP A 142 -0.52 -6.31 -13.51
CA ASP A 142 -1.21 -5.88 -14.73
C ASP A 142 -0.28 -4.85 -15.40
N THR A 143 0.58 -5.33 -16.29
CA THR A 143 1.70 -4.58 -16.86
C THR A 143 1.21 -3.45 -17.78
N ASP A 144 0.20 -3.71 -18.60
CA ASP A 144 -0.37 -2.73 -19.54
C ASP A 144 -1.54 -1.91 -18.95
N HIS A 145 -1.99 -2.25 -17.75
CA HIS A 145 -3.08 -1.61 -17.01
C HIS A 145 -4.42 -1.66 -17.76
N ASN A 146 -4.67 -2.73 -18.53
CA ASN A 146 -5.92 -2.92 -19.25
C ASN A 146 -7.05 -3.51 -18.37
N GLY A 147 -6.71 -3.96 -17.15
CA GLY A 147 -7.61 -4.57 -16.18
C GLY A 147 -7.70 -6.10 -16.25
N VAL A 148 -6.91 -6.74 -17.11
CA VAL A 148 -6.64 -8.19 -17.14
C VAL A 148 -5.24 -8.40 -16.57
N GLY A 149 -5.08 -9.31 -15.61
CA GLY A 149 -3.77 -9.52 -15.01
C GLY A 149 -2.82 -10.32 -15.91
N ASP A 150 -1.51 -10.11 -15.76
CA ASP A 150 -0.44 -10.79 -16.51
C ASP A 150 -0.56 -12.32 -16.50
N ALA A 151 -1.17 -12.90 -15.47
CA ALA A 151 -1.34 -14.35 -15.35
C ALA A 151 -2.39 -14.93 -16.32
N CYS A 152 -3.30 -14.09 -16.81
CA CYS A 152 -4.40 -14.47 -17.68
C CYS A 152 -4.56 -13.55 -18.90
N ASP A 153 -3.60 -12.66 -19.15
CA ASP A 153 -3.46 -11.90 -20.39
C ASP A 153 -2.67 -12.71 -21.43
N ASP A 154 -3.01 -12.54 -22.71
CA ASP A 154 -2.30 -13.13 -23.85
C ASP A 154 -1.36 -12.10 -24.53
N ASP A 155 -1.42 -10.82 -24.14
CA ASP A 155 -0.62 -9.68 -24.64
C ASP A 155 -0.28 -8.78 -23.43
N THR A 156 0.67 -9.22 -22.61
CA THR A 156 0.92 -8.69 -21.27
C THR A 156 1.34 -7.21 -21.27
N ASP A 157 1.97 -6.71 -22.34
CA ASP A 157 2.40 -5.30 -22.44
C ASP A 157 1.53 -4.43 -23.37
N GLY A 158 0.53 -5.02 -24.01
CA GLY A 158 -0.47 -4.33 -24.82
C GLY A 158 0.08 -3.69 -26.09
N ASP A 159 1.23 -4.13 -26.59
CA ASP A 159 1.85 -3.58 -27.80
C ASP A 159 1.21 -4.07 -29.11
N GLY A 160 0.36 -5.11 -29.00
CA GLY A 160 -0.35 -5.75 -30.09
C GLY A 160 0.32 -7.01 -30.66
N VAL A 161 1.35 -7.53 -30.01
CA VAL A 161 2.03 -8.80 -30.30
C VAL A 161 1.78 -9.77 -29.15
N GLU A 162 1.12 -10.90 -29.42
CA GLU A 162 0.81 -11.92 -28.38
C GLU A 162 2.10 -12.46 -27.73
N ASP A 163 2.07 -12.71 -26.41
CA ASP A 163 3.21 -13.11 -25.57
C ASP A 163 4.01 -14.32 -26.12
N ASP A 164 3.35 -15.23 -26.85
CA ASP A 164 3.97 -16.45 -27.38
C ASP A 164 4.85 -16.20 -28.62
N VAL A 165 4.72 -15.03 -29.24
CA VAL A 165 5.48 -14.58 -30.40
C VAL A 165 6.23 -13.27 -30.17
N ASP A 166 6.01 -12.62 -29.04
CA ASP A 166 6.70 -11.41 -28.61
C ASP A 166 8.14 -11.70 -28.13
N ASN A 167 9.11 -10.93 -28.65
CA ASN A 167 10.50 -10.98 -28.21
C ASN A 167 10.77 -10.14 -26.95
N CYS A 168 9.81 -9.34 -26.48
CA CYS A 168 9.82 -8.63 -25.20
C CYS A 168 8.43 -8.63 -24.51
N PRO A 169 7.93 -9.79 -24.02
CA PRO A 169 6.54 -9.96 -23.54
C PRO A 169 6.05 -9.10 -22.37
N VAL A 170 6.86 -8.18 -21.85
CA VAL A 170 6.51 -7.29 -20.72
C VAL A 170 6.99 -5.85 -20.97
N ALA A 171 7.40 -5.53 -22.20
CA ALA A 171 8.03 -4.27 -22.55
C ALA A 171 7.72 -3.87 -23.99
N ALA A 172 6.63 -3.10 -24.14
CA ALA A 172 6.02 -2.80 -25.42
C ALA A 172 7.01 -2.37 -26.52
N ASN A 173 7.04 -3.13 -27.61
CA ASN A 173 7.93 -2.95 -28.74
C ASN A 173 7.34 -3.51 -30.05
N ASN A 174 6.18 -3.01 -30.47
CA ASN A 174 5.40 -3.51 -31.61
C ASN A 174 6.15 -3.75 -32.95
N GLU A 175 7.31 -3.11 -33.16
CA GLU A 175 8.18 -3.32 -34.31
C GLU A 175 9.11 -4.53 -34.19
N GLN A 176 9.20 -5.14 -33.01
CA GLN A 176 9.92 -6.37 -32.68
C GLN A 176 11.39 -6.31 -33.12
N ALA A 177 12.03 -5.16 -32.90
CA ALA A 177 13.44 -4.95 -33.22
C ALA A 177 14.32 -5.93 -32.44
N ASN A 178 15.29 -6.52 -33.13
CA ASN A 178 16.21 -7.53 -32.62
C ASN A 178 17.48 -7.49 -33.47
N SER A 179 18.45 -6.69 -33.05
CA SER A 179 19.61 -6.28 -33.84
C SER A 179 20.66 -7.39 -33.98
N ASP A 180 20.66 -8.35 -33.06
CA ASP A 180 21.59 -9.48 -33.04
C ASP A 180 20.95 -10.84 -33.38
N ASP A 181 19.66 -10.84 -33.72
CA ASP A 181 18.84 -12.00 -34.10
C ASP A 181 18.80 -13.11 -33.01
N ASP A 182 18.85 -12.75 -31.72
CA ASP A 182 18.64 -13.71 -30.63
C ASP A 182 17.14 -13.90 -30.28
N SER A 183 16.80 -14.38 -29.08
CA SER A 183 15.39 -14.58 -28.70
C SER A 183 14.79 -13.43 -27.90
N VAL A 184 15.57 -12.39 -27.62
CA VAL A 184 15.23 -11.22 -26.80
C VAL A 184 15.23 -9.99 -27.70
N GLY A 185 14.19 -9.16 -27.62
CA GLY A 185 14.14 -7.93 -28.40
C GLY A 185 15.06 -6.84 -27.85
N ASP A 186 15.42 -5.90 -28.72
CA ASP A 186 16.30 -4.78 -28.38
C ASP A 186 15.78 -3.98 -27.18
N MET A 187 14.46 -3.90 -27.00
CA MET A 187 13.79 -3.14 -25.93
C MET A 187 14.03 -3.73 -24.54
N CYS A 188 14.15 -5.05 -24.42
CA CYS A 188 14.29 -5.78 -23.16
C CYS A 188 15.67 -6.45 -23.00
N GLN A 189 16.58 -6.24 -23.96
CA GLN A 189 17.96 -6.70 -23.93
C GLN A 189 18.85 -5.71 -23.16
N GLY A 190 19.78 -6.24 -22.34
CA GLY A 190 20.78 -5.42 -21.63
C GLY A 190 22.08 -5.14 -22.41
N ASP A 191 22.27 -5.79 -23.56
CA ASP A 191 23.43 -5.74 -24.47
C ASP A 191 22.91 -5.99 -25.90
N THR A 192 22.40 -4.93 -26.54
CA THR A 192 21.58 -4.96 -27.77
C THR A 192 22.31 -5.50 -29.00
N ASP A 193 23.64 -5.51 -29.02
CA ASP A 193 24.43 -6.01 -30.14
C ASP A 193 25.36 -7.19 -29.79
N ASN A 194 25.25 -7.70 -28.56
CA ASN A 194 25.97 -8.86 -28.03
C ASN A 194 27.50 -8.73 -28.24
N ASP A 195 28.04 -7.54 -28.03
CA ASP A 195 29.47 -7.27 -28.12
C ASP A 195 30.24 -7.62 -26.82
N GLY A 196 29.51 -7.71 -25.70
CA GLY A 196 30.01 -7.98 -24.35
C GLY A 196 30.09 -6.75 -23.44
N VAL A 197 29.62 -5.59 -23.89
CA VAL A 197 29.48 -4.34 -23.13
C VAL A 197 27.99 -4.08 -22.95
N ALA A 198 27.55 -3.79 -21.72
CA ALA A 198 26.14 -3.51 -21.47
C ALA A 198 25.74 -2.17 -22.11
N ASN A 199 24.49 -2.05 -22.58
CA ASN A 199 23.97 -0.84 -23.25
C ASN A 199 24.24 0.47 -22.49
N ALA A 200 24.25 0.43 -21.16
CA ALA A 200 24.50 1.59 -20.31
C ALA A 200 25.98 2.05 -20.30
N ASP A 201 26.90 1.16 -20.66
CA ASP A 201 28.35 1.37 -20.70
C ASP A 201 28.89 1.35 -22.15
N ASP A 202 28.00 1.15 -23.14
CA ASP A 202 28.35 0.98 -24.55
C ASP A 202 28.22 2.32 -25.31
N ASN A 203 29.32 2.77 -25.92
CA ASN A 203 29.33 3.98 -26.74
C ASN A 203 28.77 3.78 -28.15
N CYS A 204 28.39 2.55 -28.53
CA CYS A 204 27.62 2.21 -29.72
C CYS A 204 26.62 1.07 -29.48
N PRO A 205 25.55 1.25 -28.68
CA PRO A 205 24.66 0.16 -28.21
C PRO A 205 23.97 -0.70 -29.28
N ALA A 206 23.99 -0.29 -30.55
CA ALA A 206 23.39 -1.02 -31.66
C ALA A 206 24.40 -1.51 -32.71
N ILE A 207 25.71 -1.29 -32.49
CA ILE A 207 26.76 -1.62 -33.46
C ILE A 207 27.98 -2.22 -32.75
N ARG A 208 28.05 -3.54 -32.81
CA ARG A 208 29.06 -4.38 -32.14
C ARG A 208 30.47 -3.80 -32.18
N ASN A 209 30.97 -3.28 -31.06
CA ASN A 209 32.29 -2.65 -30.94
C ASN A 209 32.98 -2.92 -29.58
N PRO A 210 33.38 -4.18 -29.28
CA PRO A 210 33.82 -4.59 -27.93
C PRO A 210 35.04 -3.84 -27.38
N ASP A 211 35.77 -3.15 -28.25
CA ASP A 211 36.96 -2.36 -27.92
C ASP A 211 36.62 -0.93 -27.47
N GLN A 212 35.35 -0.49 -27.59
CA GLN A 212 34.80 0.79 -27.10
C GLN A 212 35.70 1.98 -27.48
N THR A 213 36.19 1.98 -28.72
CA THR A 213 37.10 3.01 -29.20
C THR A 213 36.32 4.29 -29.47
N ASP A 214 36.76 5.39 -28.87
CA ASP A 214 36.25 6.75 -29.05
C ASP A 214 37.48 7.67 -29.18
N THR A 215 37.74 8.13 -30.40
CA THR A 215 38.97 8.85 -30.74
C THR A 215 38.97 10.31 -30.28
N ASP A 216 37.83 10.99 -30.30
CA ASP A 216 37.66 12.40 -29.95
C ASP A 216 37.05 12.67 -28.57
N GLY A 217 36.52 11.65 -27.90
CA GLY A 217 36.08 11.71 -26.51
C GLY A 217 34.73 12.41 -26.36
N ASP A 218 33.82 12.23 -27.31
CA ASP A 218 32.47 12.79 -27.29
C ASP A 218 31.41 11.81 -26.72
N ASP A 219 31.87 10.64 -26.24
CA ASP A 219 31.08 9.51 -25.75
C ASP A 219 30.28 8.77 -26.84
N THR A 220 30.51 9.07 -28.14
CA THR A 220 30.03 8.29 -29.29
C THR A 220 31.19 7.43 -29.83
N GLY A 221 31.01 6.12 -29.93
CA GLY A 221 32.09 5.25 -30.40
C GLY A 221 32.38 5.41 -31.90
N ASP A 222 33.65 5.21 -32.29
CA ASP A 222 34.12 5.28 -33.68
C ASP A 222 33.32 4.37 -34.65
N ALA A 223 32.69 3.31 -34.12
CA ALA A 223 31.91 2.35 -34.89
C ALA A 223 30.54 2.88 -35.35
N CYS A 224 29.96 3.79 -34.58
CA CYS A 224 28.66 4.41 -34.82
C CYS A 224 28.75 5.92 -35.04
N ASP A 225 29.93 6.51 -34.91
CA ASP A 225 30.19 7.91 -35.23
C ASP A 225 30.47 8.13 -36.73
N THR A 226 29.84 9.16 -37.28
CA THR A 226 30.04 9.61 -38.65
C THR A 226 31.25 10.53 -38.81
N THR A 227 31.84 11.02 -37.71
CA THR A 227 32.97 11.97 -37.70
C THR A 227 34.10 11.68 -36.68
N PRO A 228 34.73 10.48 -36.66
CA PRO A 228 35.49 9.91 -35.51
C PRO A 228 36.86 10.55 -35.20
N GLY A 229 36.94 11.87 -35.14
CA GLY A 229 38.18 12.57 -34.85
C GLY A 229 38.13 14.08 -35.03
N THR A 230 36.95 14.71 -35.00
CA THR A 230 36.81 16.16 -35.23
C THR A 230 35.97 16.94 -34.22
N ASP A 231 35.40 16.35 -33.18
CA ASP A 231 34.64 17.08 -32.16
C ASP A 231 35.35 17.19 -30.80
N ASN A 232 36.53 17.81 -30.78
CA ASN A 232 37.18 18.19 -29.51
C ASN A 232 36.20 18.91 -28.57
N GLY A 233 35.84 18.22 -27.48
CA GLY A 233 34.96 18.69 -26.41
C GLY A 233 35.25 20.13 -25.99
N GLY A 234 34.26 20.99 -26.21
CA GLY A 234 34.26 22.39 -25.81
C GLY A 234 32.82 22.91 -25.77
N SER A 235 32.27 23.03 -24.55
CA SER A 235 30.91 23.50 -24.27
C SER A 235 30.46 24.72 -25.09
N GLY A 236 29.22 24.64 -25.57
CA GLY A 236 28.34 25.81 -25.71
C GLY A 236 27.76 26.02 -27.11
N GLY A 237 26.55 25.52 -27.35
CA GLY A 237 25.74 25.98 -28.48
C GLY A 237 24.60 25.08 -28.94
N ASN A 238 23.52 25.05 -28.16
CA ASN A 238 22.12 24.99 -28.63
C ASN A 238 21.80 24.05 -29.82
N GLY A 239 21.29 22.85 -29.53
CA GLY A 239 20.53 22.08 -30.53
C GLY A 239 20.40 20.57 -30.28
N GLY A 240 19.39 20.18 -29.48
CA GLY A 240 18.55 19.00 -29.72
C GLY A 240 19.14 17.61 -29.47
N GLY A 241 18.75 16.99 -28.35
CA GLY A 241 18.87 15.54 -28.17
C GLY A 241 19.24 15.09 -26.76
N ASN A 242 18.46 15.43 -25.74
CA ASN A 242 18.33 14.60 -24.54
C ASN A 242 16.94 14.82 -23.96
N ALA A 243 15.99 14.01 -24.43
CA ALA A 243 14.69 13.88 -23.79
C ALA A 243 14.88 12.97 -22.57
N ASN A 244 15.34 13.56 -21.47
CA ASN A 244 15.09 13.15 -20.06
C ASN A 244 15.60 14.17 -19.03
N VAL A 245 15.81 15.44 -19.42
CA VAL A 245 16.04 16.57 -18.50
C VAL A 245 14.72 17.31 -18.20
N ALA A 246 13.65 16.54 -17.94
CA ALA A 246 12.29 17.07 -17.79
C ALA A 246 11.67 16.89 -16.39
N SER A 247 12.36 16.28 -15.42
CA SER A 247 11.79 16.03 -14.08
C SER A 247 11.45 17.30 -13.31
N CYS A 248 12.29 18.32 -13.39
CA CYS A 248 12.13 19.55 -12.60
C CYS A 248 11.69 20.77 -13.43
N SER A 249 11.64 20.67 -14.76
CA SER A 249 11.49 21.83 -15.67
C SER A 249 10.04 22.33 -15.78
N VAL A 250 9.60 23.20 -14.86
CA VAL A 250 8.23 23.78 -14.89
C VAL A 250 8.07 25.03 -15.75
N HIS A 251 9.15 25.75 -16.09
CA HIS A 251 9.06 26.96 -16.92
C HIS A 251 10.44 27.42 -17.46
N PRO A 252 10.55 27.93 -18.70
CA PRO A 252 11.81 28.42 -19.29
C PRO A 252 12.42 29.68 -18.62
N SER A 253 11.79 30.25 -17.59
CA SER A 253 12.30 31.42 -16.85
C SER A 253 12.82 31.11 -15.45
N THR A 254 12.70 29.86 -14.99
CA THR A 254 13.20 29.38 -13.69
C THR A 254 13.67 27.93 -13.88
N PRO A 255 14.94 27.69 -14.23
CA PRO A 255 15.45 26.33 -14.39
C PRO A 255 15.60 25.70 -13.01
N PHE A 256 14.72 24.77 -12.69
CA PHE A 256 14.97 23.82 -11.62
C PHE A 256 15.81 22.69 -12.21
N THR A 257 16.84 22.29 -11.49
CA THR A 257 17.70 21.19 -11.88
C THR A 257 17.46 20.01 -10.95
N PRO A 258 17.38 18.79 -11.52
CA PRO A 258 17.32 17.59 -10.72
C PRO A 258 18.66 17.37 -10.00
N ILE A 259 18.60 16.86 -8.77
CA ILE A 259 19.76 16.49 -7.98
C ILE A 259 20.21 15.08 -8.39
N ILE A 260 20.89 14.99 -9.53
CA ILE A 260 21.36 13.74 -10.16
C ILE A 260 22.89 13.66 -10.23
N ASP A 261 23.59 14.24 -9.25
CA ASP A 261 25.05 14.20 -9.25
C ASP A 261 25.59 12.79 -8.89
N PRO A 262 26.70 12.33 -9.48
CA PRO A 262 27.24 10.97 -9.25
C PRO A 262 27.60 10.63 -7.80
N ASN A 263 27.70 11.65 -6.95
CA ASN A 263 28.07 11.53 -5.54
C ASN A 263 26.88 11.87 -4.63
N ALA A 264 25.67 12.05 -5.18
CA ALA A 264 24.47 12.29 -4.40
C ALA A 264 24.22 11.11 -3.47
N THR A 265 23.75 11.40 -2.26
CA THR A 265 23.48 10.38 -1.25
C THR A 265 22.03 10.47 -0.79
N VAL A 266 21.48 9.32 -0.45
CA VAL A 266 20.15 9.21 0.12
C VAL A 266 20.26 8.62 1.52
N MET A 267 19.70 9.33 2.50
CA MET A 267 19.56 8.86 3.87
C MET A 267 18.08 8.71 4.21
N THR A 268 17.76 7.68 4.98
CA THR A 268 16.39 7.42 5.40
C THR A 268 16.30 7.37 6.91
N GLN A 269 15.18 7.83 7.48
CA GLN A 269 14.91 7.72 8.91
C GLN A 269 13.45 7.32 9.11
N THR A 270 13.21 6.39 10.02
CA THR A 270 11.88 6.00 10.48
C THR A 270 11.76 6.22 11.98
N SER A 271 10.56 6.54 12.46
CA SER A 271 10.33 6.65 13.90
C SER A 271 10.51 5.29 14.57
N ALA A 272 11.14 5.26 15.74
CA ALA A 272 11.43 3.99 16.45
C ALA A 272 10.16 3.22 16.86
N THR A 273 9.02 3.91 16.88
CA THR A 273 7.70 3.36 17.21
C THR A 273 6.94 2.85 15.98
N CYS A 274 7.40 3.16 14.77
CA CYS A 274 6.75 2.74 13.54
C CYS A 274 7.43 1.50 12.95
N LEU A 275 7.07 0.33 13.50
CA LEU A 275 7.64 -0.96 13.08
C LEU A 275 7.30 -1.34 11.63
N LEU A 276 6.26 -0.74 11.06
CA LEU A 276 5.82 -0.97 9.69
C LEU A 276 6.17 0.21 8.76
N CYS A 277 6.87 1.24 9.25
CA CYS A 277 7.35 2.31 8.38
C CYS A 277 8.55 1.82 7.58
N GLY A 278 8.57 2.15 6.30
CA GLY A 278 9.62 1.74 5.38
C GLY A 278 10.00 2.84 4.42
N VAL A 279 11.26 2.82 3.98
CA VAL A 279 11.69 3.53 2.79
C VAL A 279 12.46 2.54 1.93
N THR A 280 12.01 2.31 0.71
CA THR A 280 12.59 1.32 -0.22
C THR A 280 12.98 1.97 -1.54
N ASN A 281 13.74 1.24 -2.34
CA ASN A 281 14.25 1.70 -3.65
C ASN A 281 14.89 3.11 -3.63
N THR A 282 15.62 3.43 -2.57
CA THR A 282 16.08 4.81 -2.28
C THR A 282 16.96 5.43 -3.36
N ARG A 283 17.58 4.61 -4.23
CA ARG A 283 18.46 5.09 -5.29
C ARG A 283 17.71 5.75 -6.45
N ALA A 284 16.47 5.34 -6.69
CA ALA A 284 15.60 5.91 -7.71
C ALA A 284 15.42 7.43 -7.54
N ALA A 285 15.36 7.92 -6.30
CA ALA A 285 15.18 9.34 -6.02
C ALA A 285 16.35 10.26 -6.46
N ILE A 286 17.48 9.70 -6.92
CA ILE A 286 18.68 10.44 -7.35
C ILE A 286 19.25 9.94 -8.67
N ASP A 287 18.49 9.15 -9.43
CA ASP A 287 18.88 8.74 -10.77
C ASP A 287 18.15 9.58 -11.84
N SER A 288 18.48 9.37 -13.11
CA SER A 288 17.86 10.08 -14.22
C SER A 288 16.62 9.38 -14.80
N ASN A 289 16.23 8.23 -14.22
CA ASN A 289 15.10 7.44 -14.66
C ASN A 289 13.85 7.88 -13.89
N LEU A 290 12.85 8.42 -14.60
CA LEU A 290 11.60 8.85 -13.97
C LEU A 290 10.52 7.76 -13.97
N ASP A 291 10.82 6.59 -14.52
CA ASP A 291 9.91 5.44 -14.56
C ASP A 291 10.11 4.54 -13.34
N ASN A 292 11.04 4.89 -12.45
CA ASN A 292 11.20 4.26 -11.14
C ASN A 292 11.10 5.31 -10.02
N ALA A 293 10.80 4.87 -8.80
CA ALA A 293 10.70 5.78 -7.66
C ALA A 293 11.18 5.14 -6.35
N ALA A 294 11.65 5.98 -5.42
CA ALA A 294 11.83 5.58 -4.04
C ALA A 294 10.48 5.64 -3.33
N ASN A 295 10.09 4.57 -2.65
CA ASN A 295 8.80 4.50 -1.96
C ASN A 295 8.97 4.75 -0.46
N ILE A 296 8.17 5.67 0.10
CA ILE A 296 8.02 5.90 1.53
C ILE A 296 6.66 5.36 1.95
N SER A 297 6.61 4.45 2.91
CA SER A 297 5.36 3.86 3.40
C SER A 297 5.22 4.03 4.91
N VAL A 298 4.05 4.48 5.37
CA VAL A 298 3.68 4.60 6.78
C VAL A 298 2.26 4.07 7.02
N PRO A 299 2.02 3.25 8.05
CA PRO A 299 0.68 2.78 8.37
C PRO A 299 -0.19 3.94 8.89
N VAL A 300 -1.35 4.14 8.25
CA VAL A 300 -2.35 5.15 8.62
C VAL A 300 -3.25 4.65 9.75
N GLY A 301 -3.71 5.54 10.63
CA GLY A 301 -4.83 5.24 11.54
C GLY A 301 -4.50 4.46 12.82
N LEU A 302 -3.24 4.10 13.04
CA LEU A 302 -2.76 3.50 14.31
C LEU A 302 -1.98 4.54 15.12
N PRO A 303 -2.60 5.28 16.06
CA PRO A 303 -1.91 6.25 16.90
C PRO A 303 -1.09 5.51 17.96
N LEU A 304 0.05 4.94 17.55
CA LEU A 304 1.05 4.46 18.49
C LEU A 304 1.67 5.67 19.20
N LEU A 305 1.97 5.50 20.49
CA LEU A 305 2.56 6.53 21.35
C LEU A 305 3.95 6.91 20.82
N GLY A 306 4.04 7.92 19.95
CA GLY A 306 5.31 8.38 19.38
C GLY A 306 5.28 8.90 17.94
N GLY A 307 4.16 8.75 17.21
CA GLY A 307 4.06 9.14 15.80
C GLY A 307 4.59 8.07 14.84
N SER A 308 3.96 7.96 13.68
CA SER A 308 4.37 7.09 12.58
C SER A 308 4.98 7.98 11.50
N ASP A 309 6.30 8.08 11.47
CA ASP A 309 7.00 8.98 10.56
C ASP A 309 8.08 8.21 9.80
N ALA A 310 8.14 8.43 8.49
CA ALA A 310 9.25 8.01 7.65
C ALA A 310 9.74 9.22 6.85
N SER A 311 11.05 9.29 6.62
CA SER A 311 11.66 10.37 5.86
C SER A 311 12.79 9.89 4.96
N LEU A 312 12.94 10.57 3.84
CA LEU A 312 13.98 10.39 2.85
C LEU A 312 14.70 11.74 2.69
N THR A 313 16.02 11.75 2.75
CA THR A 313 16.86 12.93 2.57
C THR A 313 17.80 12.71 1.39
N ILE A 314 17.68 13.57 0.38
CA ILE A 314 18.56 13.63 -0.79
C ILE A 314 19.61 14.71 -0.52
N SER A 315 20.88 14.34 -0.51
CA SER A 315 22.00 15.26 -0.33
C SER A 315 22.84 15.32 -1.60
N SER A 316 23.10 16.54 -2.08
CA SER A 316 24.07 16.83 -3.13
C SER A 316 25.46 16.92 -2.50
N THR A 317 26.49 16.51 -3.24
CA THR A 317 27.89 16.77 -2.83
C THR A 317 28.64 17.63 -3.83
N GLN A 318 27.95 18.18 -4.84
CA GLN A 318 28.52 19.25 -5.65
C GLN A 318 28.94 20.41 -4.75
N ALA A 319 30.09 21.01 -5.07
CA ALA A 319 30.84 21.92 -4.21
C ALA A 319 30.18 23.29 -3.98
N ASP A 320 28.93 23.47 -4.39
CA ASP A 320 28.16 24.70 -4.23
C ASP A 320 26.86 24.35 -3.50
N ASP A 321 26.66 24.94 -2.31
CA ASP A 321 25.35 24.97 -1.66
C ASP A 321 24.32 25.50 -2.68
N PHE A 322 23.13 24.93 -2.69
CA PHE A 322 22.00 25.51 -3.42
C PHE A 322 21.71 26.91 -2.85
N ASP A 323 21.65 27.90 -3.75
CA ASP A 323 21.30 29.27 -3.41
C ASP A 323 19.84 29.37 -2.91
N PRO A 324 19.48 30.42 -2.17
CA PRO A 324 18.10 30.68 -1.80
C PRO A 324 17.21 30.77 -3.04
N GLY A 325 16.00 30.22 -2.96
CA GLY A 325 15.11 30.07 -4.10
C GLY A 325 14.04 29.02 -3.82
N GLN A 326 13.72 28.19 -4.81
CA GLN A 326 12.80 27.07 -4.61
C GLN A 326 13.52 25.73 -4.45
N ALA A 327 12.97 24.90 -3.56
CA ALA A 327 13.33 23.50 -3.37
C ALA A 327 12.08 22.64 -3.47
N GLY A 328 12.19 21.43 -3.99
CA GLY A 328 11.04 20.54 -4.12
C GLY A 328 11.38 19.14 -4.54
N LEU A 329 10.34 18.33 -4.74
CA LEU A 329 10.45 16.94 -5.20
C LEU A 329 9.35 16.62 -6.22
N VAL A 330 9.67 15.71 -7.13
CA VAL A 330 8.69 15.07 -8.02
C VAL A 330 8.10 13.88 -7.29
N LEU A 331 6.78 13.92 -7.07
CA LEU A 331 6.07 12.98 -6.21
C LEU A 331 4.83 12.39 -6.90
N SER A 332 4.46 11.16 -6.56
CA SER A 332 3.11 10.62 -6.78
C SER A 332 2.67 9.85 -5.55
N SER A 333 1.39 9.51 -5.48
CA SER A 333 0.89 8.53 -4.53
C SER A 333 0.38 7.32 -5.32
N PRO A 334 0.77 6.09 -4.94
CA PRO A 334 0.27 4.87 -5.59
C PRO A 334 -1.24 4.69 -5.42
N ASP A 335 -1.76 5.11 -4.27
CA ASP A 335 -3.14 4.79 -3.85
C ASP A 335 -4.17 5.80 -4.38
N SER A 336 -3.73 7.01 -4.77
CA SER A 336 -4.63 8.10 -5.17
C SER A 336 -3.86 9.23 -5.84
N LEU A 337 -4.58 10.12 -6.53
CA LEU A 337 -4.02 11.38 -6.98
C LEU A 337 -3.60 12.26 -5.78
N LEU A 338 -2.41 12.86 -5.85
CA LEU A 338 -1.96 13.87 -4.86
C LEU A 338 -2.83 15.13 -4.94
N ASP A 339 -3.82 15.21 -4.06
CA ASP A 339 -4.63 16.41 -3.86
C ASP A 339 -4.20 17.20 -2.60
N LEU A 340 -4.81 18.37 -2.40
CA LEU A 340 -4.48 19.25 -1.28
C LEU A 340 -4.75 18.62 0.10
N GLU A 341 -5.62 17.61 0.18
CA GLU A 341 -6.00 16.92 1.42
C GLU A 341 -4.97 15.83 1.77
N LEU A 342 -4.41 15.16 0.76
CA LEU A 342 -3.34 14.16 0.91
C LEU A 342 -1.98 14.78 1.28
N ILE A 343 -1.72 16.03 0.91
CA ILE A 343 -0.46 16.74 1.20
C ILE A 343 -0.35 17.17 2.67
N GLU A 344 -1.43 17.13 3.46
CA GLU A 344 -1.37 17.44 4.90
C GLU A 344 -0.44 16.51 5.69
N GLY A 345 -0.14 15.32 5.14
CA GLY A 345 0.83 14.37 5.68
C GLY A 345 2.29 14.65 5.34
N ILE A 346 2.56 15.57 4.43
CA ILE A 346 3.88 15.77 3.83
C ILE A 346 4.54 17.03 4.39
N THR A 347 5.78 16.87 4.85
CA THR A 347 6.67 17.97 5.19
C THR A 347 7.91 17.90 4.32
N ILE A 348 8.24 19.00 3.63
CA ILE A 348 9.49 19.14 2.88
C ILE A 348 10.39 20.12 3.61
N GLY A 349 11.63 19.73 3.90
CA GLY A 349 12.62 20.58 4.55
C GLY A 349 13.92 20.63 3.76
N VAL A 350 14.65 21.73 3.92
CA VAL A 350 16.01 21.86 3.39
C VAL A 350 17.00 21.85 4.54
N LEU A 351 18.13 21.17 4.33
CA LEU A 351 19.18 21.02 5.32
C LEU A 351 20.48 21.60 4.79
N ARG A 352 21.30 22.05 5.73
CA ARG A 352 22.68 22.49 5.51
C ARG A 352 23.57 21.70 6.45
N ASN A 353 24.51 20.92 5.91
CA ASN A 353 25.40 20.04 6.66
C ASN A 353 24.63 19.12 7.63
N GLY A 354 23.48 18.62 7.18
CA GLY A 354 22.60 17.73 7.96
C GLY A 354 21.76 18.43 9.05
N VAL A 355 21.77 19.77 9.12
CA VAL A 355 20.91 20.54 10.02
C VAL A 355 19.78 21.16 9.24
N LEU A 356 18.53 20.96 9.66
CA LEU A 356 17.36 21.61 9.08
C LEU A 356 17.47 23.14 9.21
N VAL A 357 17.42 23.85 8.08
CA VAL A 357 17.48 25.33 8.04
C VAL A 357 16.15 25.95 7.68
N ASP A 358 15.30 25.26 6.92
CA ASP A 358 13.95 25.72 6.58
C ASP A 358 13.02 24.52 6.28
N GLU A 359 11.72 24.70 6.44
CA GLU A 359 10.71 23.66 6.18
C GLU A 359 9.35 24.21 5.73
N ALA A 360 8.65 23.40 4.95
CA ALA A 360 7.31 23.66 4.45
C ALA A 360 6.39 22.47 4.75
N THR A 361 5.13 22.81 5.03
CA THR A 361 4.00 21.91 5.21
C THR A 361 2.92 22.27 4.19
N SER A 362 1.78 21.58 4.19
CA SER A 362 0.64 21.87 3.30
C SER A 362 0.23 23.35 3.23
N SER A 363 0.53 24.16 4.25
CA SER A 363 0.20 25.59 4.27
C SER A 363 1.04 26.48 3.34
N ASN A 364 2.26 26.06 2.98
CA ASN A 364 3.20 26.83 2.17
C ASN A 364 3.87 26.02 1.05
N LEU A 365 3.51 24.74 0.91
CA LEU A 365 3.84 23.94 -0.28
C LEU A 365 3.07 24.47 -1.50
N LEU A 366 3.79 24.57 -2.61
CA LEU A 366 3.28 24.91 -3.93
C LEU A 366 3.20 23.60 -4.73
N VAL A 367 1.99 23.23 -5.14
CA VAL A 367 1.78 22.09 -6.03
C VAL A 367 1.69 22.59 -7.45
N LEU A 368 2.67 22.21 -8.27
CA LEU A 368 2.71 22.55 -9.68
C LEU A 368 2.25 21.35 -10.48
N ASP A 369 1.09 21.51 -11.12
CA ASP A 369 0.51 20.50 -11.98
C ASP A 369 1.28 20.44 -13.30
N LEU A 370 1.91 19.30 -13.57
CA LEU A 370 2.84 19.11 -14.68
C LEU A 370 2.11 18.58 -15.93
N VAL A 371 0.92 19.13 -16.20
CA VAL A 371 0.05 18.68 -17.29
C VAL A 371 0.76 18.84 -18.64
N GLY A 372 1.19 17.71 -19.21
CA GLY A 372 1.66 17.60 -20.60
C GLY A 372 3.17 17.75 -20.83
N LEU A 373 4.01 17.73 -19.79
CA LEU A 373 5.47 17.73 -19.93
C LEU A 373 6.16 16.42 -19.50
N LEU A 374 5.50 15.63 -18.65
CA LEU A 374 5.84 14.23 -18.40
C LEU A 374 4.79 13.37 -19.10
N SER A 375 5.22 12.35 -19.82
CA SER A 375 4.33 11.33 -20.37
C SER A 375 3.50 10.71 -19.23
N SER A 376 2.19 10.63 -19.47
CA SER A 376 1.17 9.78 -18.80
C SER A 376 0.84 9.84 -17.30
N ASP A 377 1.66 10.35 -16.36
CA ASP A 377 1.43 9.92 -14.95
C ASP A 377 0.92 11.00 -13.98
N ASP A 378 0.27 10.55 -12.89
CA ASP A 378 -0.24 11.33 -11.74
C ASP A 378 0.86 12.02 -10.89
N ARG A 379 2.06 12.16 -11.45
CA ARG A 379 3.22 12.83 -10.85
C ARG A 379 2.97 14.34 -10.73
N ARG A 380 3.39 14.92 -9.61
CA ARG A 380 3.29 16.35 -9.31
C ARG A 380 4.63 16.85 -8.79
N LEU A 381 5.03 18.03 -9.27
CA LEU A 381 6.17 18.72 -8.69
C LEU A 381 5.69 19.53 -7.49
N VAL A 382 6.16 19.17 -6.30
CA VAL A 382 5.81 19.84 -5.06
C VAL A 382 7.01 20.63 -4.58
N THR A 383 6.89 21.96 -4.54
CA THR A 383 7.98 22.87 -4.18
C THR A 383 7.60 23.78 -3.01
N PHE A 384 8.60 24.47 -2.45
CA PHE A 384 8.40 25.65 -1.61
C PHE A 384 9.54 26.64 -1.81
N GLU A 385 9.31 27.89 -1.43
CA GLU A 385 10.32 28.95 -1.44
C GLU A 385 11.08 28.96 -0.11
N THR A 386 12.41 29.04 -0.18
CA THR A 386 13.32 29.17 0.96
C THR A 386 14.30 30.31 0.75
N ASP A 387 14.49 31.13 1.78
CA ASP A 387 15.52 32.18 1.82
C ASP A 387 16.87 31.66 2.31
N GLU A 388 16.94 30.36 2.66
CA GLU A 388 18.13 29.72 3.20
C GLU A 388 18.93 29.03 2.10
N THR A 389 20.23 28.93 2.34
CA THR A 389 21.14 28.16 1.48
C THR A 389 21.23 26.73 2.02
N TYR A 390 21.27 25.73 1.16
CA TYR A 390 21.12 24.32 1.57
C TYR A 390 21.93 23.34 0.71
N ASP A 391 22.21 22.15 1.22
CA ASP A 391 22.93 21.07 0.51
C ASP A 391 22.10 19.78 0.40
N ALA A 392 20.93 19.74 1.05
CA ALA A 392 20.05 18.59 1.02
C ALA A 392 18.57 18.97 1.12
N ILE A 393 17.73 18.13 0.53
CA ILE A 393 16.26 18.20 0.62
C ILE A 393 15.78 16.95 1.34
N ARG A 394 14.91 17.12 2.33
CA ARG A 394 14.26 16.03 3.08
C ARG A 394 12.76 16.08 2.88
N ILE A 395 12.17 14.95 2.58
CA ILE A 395 10.74 14.75 2.65
C ILE A 395 10.40 13.83 3.81
N SER A 396 9.34 14.14 4.54
CA SER A 396 8.80 13.35 5.64
C SER A 396 7.31 13.09 5.42
N LEU A 397 6.89 11.85 5.62
CA LEU A 397 5.49 11.44 5.61
C LEU A 397 5.05 11.10 7.05
N ASN A 398 4.01 11.78 7.53
CA ASN A 398 3.44 11.60 8.85
C ASN A 398 2.11 10.82 8.79
N GLY A 399 2.06 9.63 9.38
CA GLY A 399 0.88 8.76 9.41
C GLY A 399 -0.13 9.09 10.52
N ALA A 400 0.11 10.11 11.35
CA ALA A 400 -0.82 10.52 12.41
C ALA A 400 -1.91 11.50 11.93
N ALA A 401 -1.67 12.19 10.81
CA ALA A 401 -2.56 13.19 10.24
C ALA A 401 -3.02 12.89 8.80
N SER A 402 -2.44 11.89 8.13
CA SER A 402 -2.64 11.69 6.70
C SER A 402 -3.53 10.49 6.36
N VAL A 403 -4.34 10.64 5.30
CA VAL A 403 -4.96 9.51 4.56
C VAL A 403 -3.90 8.79 3.72
N LEU A 404 -2.79 9.48 3.43
CA LEU A 404 -1.70 9.03 2.58
C LEU A 404 -0.82 7.98 3.28
N SER A 405 -0.97 6.72 2.86
CA SER A 405 -0.21 5.59 3.42
C SER A 405 1.15 5.38 2.74
N SER A 406 1.27 5.80 1.49
CA SER A 406 2.46 5.61 0.67
C SER A 406 2.71 6.80 -0.26
N LEU A 407 3.99 7.10 -0.48
CA LEU A 407 4.44 8.20 -1.32
C LEU A 407 5.66 7.78 -2.14
N ASP A 408 5.58 8.01 -3.44
CA ASP A 408 6.68 7.79 -4.38
C ASP A 408 7.48 9.07 -4.60
N VAL A 409 8.81 8.95 -4.57
CA VAL A 409 9.77 10.04 -4.75
C VAL A 409 10.66 9.72 -5.95
N TYR A 410 10.45 10.45 -7.04
CA TYR A 410 11.17 10.24 -8.31
C TYR A 410 12.44 11.08 -8.39
N ALA A 411 12.40 12.33 -7.92
CA ALA A 411 13.54 13.22 -8.02
C ALA A 411 13.51 14.33 -6.97
N GLY A 412 14.69 14.74 -6.49
CA GLY A 412 14.89 16.01 -5.80
C GLY A 412 15.16 17.13 -6.80
N CYS A 413 14.54 18.30 -6.60
CA CYS A 413 14.64 19.45 -7.48
C CYS A 413 15.11 20.68 -6.71
N ALA A 414 16.16 21.34 -7.19
CA ALA A 414 16.66 22.59 -6.64
C ALA A 414 16.74 23.66 -7.72
N GLN A 415 16.47 24.91 -7.37
CA GLN A 415 16.70 26.03 -8.28
C GLN A 415 18.21 26.32 -8.39
N THR A 416 18.76 26.34 -9.60
CA THR A 416 20.15 26.75 -9.84
C THR A 416 20.22 28.11 -10.53
N GLY A 417 20.81 29.10 -9.85
CA GLY A 417 21.15 30.41 -10.39
C GLY A 417 20.31 31.55 -9.81
N THR A 418 20.97 32.70 -9.56
CA THR A 418 20.32 33.95 -9.20
C THR A 418 19.31 34.35 -10.27
N LEU A 419 18.06 34.62 -9.88
CA LEU A 419 17.12 35.42 -10.67
C LEU A 419 17.83 36.72 -11.05
N ASP A 420 18.39 36.76 -12.26
CA ASP A 420 18.94 37.98 -12.82
C ASP A 420 17.74 38.92 -12.91
N THR A 421 17.65 39.86 -11.98
CA THR A 421 16.61 40.88 -11.98
C THR A 421 16.63 41.53 -13.35
N VAL A 422 15.69 41.12 -14.23
CA VAL A 422 15.38 41.81 -15.46
C VAL A 422 14.88 43.16 -14.98
N THR A 423 15.81 44.10 -14.91
CA THR A 423 15.52 45.51 -14.75
C THR A 423 14.65 45.86 -15.94
N ALA A 424 13.35 45.94 -15.70
CA ALA A 424 12.37 46.45 -16.63
C ALA A 424 12.78 47.87 -17.02
N THR A 425 13.56 47.98 -18.08
CA THR A 425 13.77 49.22 -18.80
C THR A 425 12.52 49.42 -19.64
N GLN A 426 11.56 50.12 -19.06
CA GLN A 426 10.41 50.71 -19.75
C GLN A 426 10.92 51.63 -20.88
N PRO A 427 10.37 51.55 -22.11
CA PRO A 427 10.38 52.68 -23.03
C PRO A 427 9.33 53.74 -22.67
#